data_AF-A0A970PD94-F1
#
_entry.id   AF-A0A970PD94-F1
#
_cell.length_a   1.000
_cell.length_b   1.000
_cell.length_c   1.000
_cell.angle_alpha   90.00
_cell.angle_beta   90.00
_cell.angle_gamma   90.00
#
_symmetry.space_group_name_H-M   'P 1'
#
loop_
_entity.id
_entity.type
_entity.pdbx_description
1 polymer ?
#
loop_
_entity_poly.entity_id
_entity_poly.type
_entity_poly.pdbx_seq_one_letter_code
_entity_poly.pdbx_strand_id
1 'polypeptide(L)'
;IILPILVVGIPLVIGLFWYVQQDYQVILSDYQQERILSRLNPEAYPGTMYQQDNSIQAIGSGQLIGKLFAESESAIRGYRHVPIAESDFIFSVVGEELGFIGSIFILLLFSFIIYKCLSTARKAPDRMGMLIAIGIASLFAFQVFVNIGVATAILPNTGIPLPFLSQGLSSLISGMIAIGIVLNIRLQPKKSTR
;
A
#
# COMPACT_ATOMS: atom_id res chain seq x y z
N ILE A 1 -28.43 14.67 -18.62
CA ILE A 1 -27.41 14.89 -17.55
C ILE A 1 -26.12 14.13 -17.84
N ILE A 2 -26.16 12.81 -18.11
CA ILE A 2 -24.95 12.01 -18.38
C ILE A 2 -24.24 12.42 -19.68
N LEU A 3 -24.98 12.66 -20.76
CA LEU A 3 -24.42 13.03 -22.07
C LEU A 3 -23.57 14.33 -22.05
N PRO A 4 -24.05 15.47 -21.50
CA PRO A 4 -23.22 16.69 -21.42
C PRO A 4 -22.02 16.53 -20.47
N ILE A 5 -22.12 15.72 -19.41
CA ILE A 5 -20.99 15.42 -18.52
C ILE A 5 -19.90 14.66 -19.27
N LEU A 6 -20.26 13.72 -20.15
CA LEU A 6 -19.29 12.99 -20.97
C LEU A 6 -18.67 13.90 -22.04
N VAL A 7 -19.49 14.69 -22.74
CA VAL A 7 -19.04 15.57 -23.82
C VAL A 7 -18.13 16.70 -23.32
N VAL A 8 -18.35 17.22 -22.11
CA VAL A 8 -17.48 18.25 -21.52
C VAL A 8 -16.37 17.63 -20.69
N GLY A 9 -16.66 16.62 -19.88
CA GLY A 9 -15.71 16.04 -18.94
C GLY A 9 -14.57 15.28 -19.62
N ILE A 10 -14.85 14.50 -20.67
CA ILE A 10 -13.80 13.71 -21.35
C ILE A 10 -12.76 14.63 -22.02
N PRO A 11 -13.14 15.64 -22.83
CA PRO A 11 -12.16 16.57 -23.41
C PRO A 11 -11.39 17.36 -22.37
N LEU A 12 -12.03 17.72 -21.25
CA LEU A 12 -11.39 18.48 -20.17
C LEU A 12 -10.32 17.64 -19.47
N VAL A 13 -10.61 16.36 -19.20
CA VAL A 13 -9.64 15.42 -18.63
C VAL A 13 -8.48 15.17 -19.60
N ILE A 14 -8.77 14.98 -20.90
CA ILE A 14 -7.73 14.80 -21.92
C ILE A 14 -6.86 16.06 -22.06
N GLY A 15 -7.47 17.25 -22.08
CA GLY A 15 -6.77 18.52 -22.18
C GLY A 15 -5.90 18.81 -20.95
N LEU A 16 -6.41 18.53 -19.74
CA LEU A 16 -5.63 18.58 -18.51
C LEU A 16 -4.48 17.58 -18.53
N PHE A 17 -4.72 16.35 -18.97
CA PHE A 17 -3.69 15.32 -19.06
C PHE A 17 -2.58 15.68 -20.06
N TRP A 18 -2.92 16.35 -21.17
CA TRP A 18 -1.95 16.88 -22.12
C TRP A 18 -1.17 18.06 -21.53
N TYR A 19 -1.85 19.01 -20.89
CA TYR A 19 -1.21 20.16 -20.25
C TYR A 19 -0.24 19.75 -19.15
N VAL A 20 -0.58 18.75 -18.35
CA VAL A 20 0.23 18.23 -17.24
C VAL A 20 1.53 17.54 -17.70
N GLN A 21 1.62 17.13 -18.97
CA GLN A 21 2.85 16.54 -19.50
C GLN A 21 3.89 17.58 -19.92
N GLN A 22 3.50 18.85 -19.99
CA GLN A 22 4.31 19.89 -20.56
C GLN A 22 5.20 20.56 -19.51
N ASP A 23 6.45 20.86 -19.86
CA ASP A 23 7.48 21.38 -18.93
C ASP A 23 7.13 22.73 -18.27
N TYR A 24 6.18 23.48 -18.83
CA TYR A 24 5.75 24.80 -18.32
C TYR A 24 4.45 24.78 -17.52
N GLN A 25 3.97 23.60 -17.12
CA GLN A 25 2.76 23.55 -16.29
C GLN A 25 2.99 24.20 -14.92
N VAL A 26 1.95 24.82 -14.36
CA VAL A 26 2.00 25.44 -13.02
C VAL A 26 1.15 24.70 -11.99
N ILE A 27 0.50 23.60 -12.39
CA ILE A 27 -0.48 22.88 -11.54
C ILE A 27 0.21 21.88 -10.62
N LEU A 28 1.18 21.12 -11.13
CA LEU A 28 1.94 20.15 -10.36
C LEU A 28 3.32 20.69 -10.04
N SER A 29 3.89 20.26 -8.91
CA SER A 29 5.32 20.47 -8.67
C SER A 29 6.15 19.60 -9.61
N ASP A 30 7.39 20.00 -9.88
CA ASP A 30 8.33 19.26 -10.73
C ASP A 30 8.41 17.79 -10.32
N TYR A 31 8.44 17.51 -9.01
CA TYR A 31 8.42 16.14 -8.47
C TYR A 31 7.15 15.34 -8.80
N GLN A 32 5.98 15.99 -8.73
CA GLN A 32 4.70 15.34 -9.04
C GLN A 32 4.58 15.08 -10.55
N GLN A 33 5.07 16.00 -11.37
CA GLN A 33 5.15 15.85 -12.81
C GLN A 33 6.11 14.71 -13.19
N GLU A 34 7.31 14.68 -12.62
CA GLU A 34 8.31 13.64 -12.86
C GLU A 34 7.76 12.24 -12.57
N ARG A 35 6.92 12.06 -11.55
CA ARG A 35 6.29 10.76 -11.25
C ARG A 35 5.26 10.31 -12.28
N ILE A 36 4.59 11.26 -12.94
CA ILE A 36 3.65 10.97 -14.02
C ILE A 36 4.44 10.67 -15.30
N LEU A 37 5.41 11.54 -15.62
CA LEU A 37 6.26 11.42 -16.79
C LEU A 37 7.14 10.18 -16.76
N SER A 38 7.65 9.78 -15.59
CA SER A 38 8.44 8.57 -15.46
C SER A 38 7.64 7.32 -15.77
N ARG A 39 6.37 7.26 -15.37
CA ARG A 39 5.47 6.16 -15.72
C ARG A 39 5.13 6.11 -17.21
N LEU A 40 5.09 7.26 -17.88
CA LEU A 40 4.80 7.36 -19.32
C LEU A 40 6.05 7.11 -20.19
N ASN A 41 7.20 7.61 -19.75
CA ASN A 41 8.50 7.52 -20.42
C ASN A 41 9.57 7.04 -19.44
N PRO A 42 9.59 5.73 -19.10
CA PRO A 42 10.53 5.19 -18.10
C PRO A 42 12.00 5.39 -18.48
N GLU A 43 12.31 5.34 -19.77
CA GLU A 43 13.67 5.51 -20.31
C GLU A 43 14.24 6.91 -20.06
N ALA A 44 13.38 7.93 -20.00
CA ALA A 44 13.79 9.32 -19.75
C ALA A 44 14.02 9.62 -18.25
N TYR A 45 13.44 8.81 -17.35
CA TYR A 45 13.48 9.05 -15.89
C TYR A 45 13.91 7.81 -15.07
N PRO A 46 15.04 7.14 -15.42
CA PRO A 46 15.43 5.86 -14.83
C PRO A 46 15.67 5.94 -13.31
N GLY A 47 16.12 7.10 -12.81
CA GLY A 47 16.38 7.29 -11.38
C GLY A 47 15.12 7.35 -10.50
N THR A 48 13.99 7.78 -11.05
CA THR A 48 12.74 7.95 -10.29
C THR A 48 11.99 6.64 -10.08
N MET A 49 12.12 5.70 -11.03
CA MET A 49 11.48 4.38 -10.97
C MET A 49 12.41 3.28 -10.46
N TYR A 50 13.71 3.54 -10.34
CA TYR A 50 14.73 2.58 -9.88
C TYR A 50 14.29 1.72 -8.68
N GLN A 51 13.70 2.34 -7.65
CA GLN A 51 13.22 1.62 -6.46
C GLN A 51 12.06 0.67 -6.78
N GLN A 52 11.11 1.09 -7.62
CA GLN A 52 9.95 0.28 -8.01
C GLN A 52 10.37 -0.84 -8.96
N ASP A 53 11.22 -0.57 -9.94
CA ASP A 53 11.67 -1.55 -10.92
C ASP A 53 12.46 -2.68 -10.24
N ASN A 54 13.31 -2.34 -9.28
CA ASN A 54 14.02 -3.35 -8.48
C ASN A 54 13.07 -4.11 -7.55
N SER A 55 11.99 -3.47 -7.07
CA SER A 55 10.96 -4.12 -6.28
C SER A 55 10.22 -5.22 -7.08
N ILE A 56 9.81 -4.91 -8.31
CA ILE A 56 9.15 -5.86 -9.22
C ILE A 56 10.08 -7.03 -9.53
N GLN A 57 11.34 -6.74 -9.86
CA GLN A 57 12.34 -7.77 -10.15
C GLN A 57 12.59 -8.69 -8.95
N ALA A 58 12.68 -8.13 -7.74
CA ALA A 58 12.82 -8.88 -6.51
C ALA A 58 11.63 -9.83 -6.30
N ILE A 59 10.39 -9.31 -6.37
CA ILE A 59 9.16 -10.11 -6.24
C ILE A 59 9.12 -11.22 -7.30
N GLY A 60 9.39 -10.89 -8.56
CA GLY A 60 9.39 -11.84 -9.66
C GLY A 60 10.43 -12.96 -9.48
N SER A 61 11.59 -12.63 -8.91
CA SER A 61 12.66 -13.60 -8.66
C SER A 61 12.35 -14.61 -7.56
N GLY A 62 11.39 -14.32 -6.67
CA GLY A 62 10.98 -15.24 -5.59
C GLY A 62 10.13 -16.43 -6.06
N GLN A 63 9.58 -16.40 -7.28
CA GLN A 63 8.77 -17.49 -7.84
C GLN A 63 7.69 -17.98 -6.83
N LEU A 64 7.39 -19.30 -6.79
CA LEU A 64 6.32 -19.83 -5.94
C LEU A 64 6.72 -19.97 -4.46
N ILE A 65 7.93 -20.49 -4.20
CA ILE A 65 8.39 -20.92 -2.86
C ILE A 65 9.29 -19.88 -2.19
N GLY A 66 9.84 -18.95 -2.96
CA GLY A 66 10.81 -17.99 -2.47
C GLY A 66 12.23 -18.54 -2.43
N LYS A 67 13.18 -17.67 -2.08
CA LYS A 67 14.60 -18.00 -1.96
C LYS A 67 15.06 -18.29 -0.53
N LEU A 68 14.18 -18.19 0.48
CA LEU A 68 14.54 -18.34 1.90
C LEU A 68 15.17 -19.71 2.22
N PHE A 69 14.70 -20.76 1.55
CA PHE A 69 15.18 -22.13 1.73
C PHE A 69 16.12 -22.60 0.60
N ALA A 70 16.47 -21.72 -0.34
CA ALA A 70 17.39 -22.07 -1.40
C ALA A 70 18.83 -22.09 -0.83
N GLU A 71 19.48 -23.26 -0.85
CA GLU A 71 20.82 -23.48 -0.25
C GLU A 71 21.98 -22.72 -0.93
N SER A 72 21.71 -21.88 -1.92
CA SER A 72 22.77 -21.17 -2.62
C SER A 72 23.11 -19.84 -1.95
N GLU A 73 24.29 -19.74 -1.33
CA GLU A 73 24.96 -18.46 -0.99
C GLU A 73 25.11 -17.51 -2.21
N SER A 74 24.96 -18.04 -3.43
CA SER A 74 24.96 -17.33 -4.70
C SER A 74 23.57 -16.82 -5.16
N ALA A 75 22.51 -16.99 -4.36
CA ALA A 75 21.22 -16.36 -4.62
C ALA A 75 21.35 -14.85 -4.38
N ILE A 76 21.70 -14.10 -5.43
CA ILE A 76 21.69 -12.64 -5.41
C ILE A 76 20.30 -12.18 -4.98
N ARG A 77 20.25 -11.55 -3.80
CA ARG A 77 19.06 -10.96 -3.21
C ARG A 77 18.78 -9.63 -3.88
N GLY A 78 17.83 -9.62 -4.80
CA GLY A 78 17.38 -8.46 -5.58
C GLY A 78 16.95 -7.30 -4.68
N TYR A 79 16.34 -7.58 -3.53
CA TYR A 79 15.92 -6.56 -2.56
C TYR A 79 17.08 -5.71 -2.03
N ARG A 80 18.33 -6.19 -2.04
CA ARG A 80 19.51 -5.39 -1.65
C ARG A 80 19.74 -4.18 -2.56
N HIS A 81 19.18 -4.23 -3.77
CA HIS A 81 19.22 -3.14 -4.74
C HIS A 81 18.01 -2.20 -4.61
N VAL A 82 17.15 -2.40 -3.60
CA VAL A 82 16.05 -1.50 -3.25
C VAL A 82 16.50 -0.67 -2.03
N PRO A 83 16.92 0.60 -2.22
CA PRO A 83 17.51 1.44 -1.16
C PRO A 83 16.69 1.55 0.13
N ILE A 84 15.37 1.42 0.05
CA ILE A 84 14.44 1.53 1.20
C ILE A 84 13.53 0.28 1.22
N ALA A 85 14.11 -0.89 0.97
CA ALA A 85 13.40 -2.18 0.99
C ALA A 85 12.72 -2.43 2.35
N GLU A 86 13.35 -1.98 3.43
CA GLU A 86 12.96 -2.37 4.78
C GLU A 86 11.77 -1.57 5.35
N SER A 87 11.51 -0.38 4.81
CA SER A 87 10.37 0.46 5.24
C SER A 87 9.20 0.38 4.26
N ASP A 88 9.40 0.80 3.01
CA ASP A 88 8.30 1.11 2.10
C ASP A 88 8.07 -0.01 1.08
N PHE A 89 9.09 -0.84 0.85
CA PHE A 89 9.06 -1.97 -0.07
C PHE A 89 9.27 -3.30 0.64
N ILE A 90 8.89 -3.41 1.93
CA ILE A 90 9.10 -4.65 2.70
C ILE A 90 8.38 -5.85 2.08
N PHE A 91 7.29 -5.59 1.37
CA PHE A 91 6.58 -6.59 0.59
C PHE A 91 7.43 -7.21 -0.54
N SER A 92 8.41 -6.49 -1.09
CA SER A 92 9.32 -7.08 -2.09
C SER A 92 10.36 -8.01 -1.49
N VAL A 93 10.79 -7.75 -0.26
CA VAL A 93 11.62 -8.68 0.51
C VAL A 93 10.84 -9.96 0.79
N VAL A 94 9.57 -9.84 1.22
CA VAL A 94 8.65 -10.97 1.40
C VAL A 94 8.47 -11.75 0.11
N GLY A 95 8.19 -11.05 -0.99
CA GLY A 95 7.94 -11.68 -2.29
C GLY A 95 9.17 -12.43 -2.80
N GLU A 96 10.37 -11.91 -2.57
CA GLU A 96 11.61 -12.59 -2.95
C GLU A 96 11.93 -13.79 -2.05
N GLU A 97 11.86 -13.62 -0.73
CA GLU A 97 12.30 -14.63 0.25
C GLU A 97 11.26 -15.73 0.45
N LEU A 98 9.97 -15.38 0.56
CA LEU A 98 8.88 -16.33 0.83
C LEU A 98 8.06 -16.68 -0.42
N GLY A 99 8.34 -16.04 -1.54
CA GLY A 99 7.66 -16.29 -2.81
C GLY A 99 6.19 -15.92 -2.80
N PHE A 100 5.48 -16.45 -3.80
CA PHE A 100 4.03 -16.28 -3.94
C PHE A 100 3.24 -16.82 -2.74
N ILE A 101 3.65 -17.98 -2.19
CA ILE A 101 2.95 -18.61 -1.07
C ILE A 101 3.03 -17.73 0.18
N GLY A 102 4.21 -17.20 0.51
CA GLY A 102 4.37 -16.27 1.61
C GLY A 102 3.61 -14.97 1.42
N SER A 103 3.61 -14.45 0.19
CA SER A 103 2.87 -13.24 -0.16
C SER A 103 1.36 -13.40 0.09
N ILE A 104 0.77 -14.53 -0.33
CA ILE A 104 -0.63 -14.87 -0.04
C ILE A 104 -0.86 -15.00 1.47
N PHE A 105 0.04 -15.69 2.18
CA PHE A 105 -0.09 -15.88 3.62
C PHE A 105 -0.14 -14.53 4.36
N ILE A 106 0.74 -13.59 4.00
CA ILE A 106 0.74 -12.23 4.58
C ILE A 106 -0.56 -11.48 4.23
N LEU A 107 -1.02 -11.55 2.98
CA LEU A 107 -2.30 -10.95 2.56
C LEU A 107 -3.49 -11.51 3.35
N LEU A 108 -3.52 -12.81 3.61
CA LEU A 108 -4.54 -13.45 4.44
C LEU A 108 -4.46 -12.99 5.88
N LEU A 109 -3.26 -12.81 6.43
CA LEU A 109 -3.07 -12.31 7.79
C LEU A 109 -3.61 -10.88 7.95
N PHE A 110 -3.28 -9.98 7.02
CA PHE A 110 -3.86 -8.63 7.02
C PHE A 110 -5.38 -8.64 6.82
N SER A 111 -5.88 -9.47 5.91
CA SER A 111 -7.31 -9.65 5.69
C SER A 111 -8.02 -10.11 6.97
N PHE A 112 -7.39 -11.01 7.73
CA PHE A 112 -7.90 -11.47 9.03
C PHE A 112 -7.92 -10.34 10.08
N ILE A 113 -6.87 -9.53 10.17
CA ILE A 113 -6.83 -8.37 11.08
C ILE A 113 -7.95 -7.38 10.74
N ILE A 114 -8.10 -7.01 9.48
CA ILE A 114 -9.15 -6.09 9.00
C ILE A 114 -10.53 -6.68 9.29
N TYR A 115 -10.73 -7.97 9.01
CA TYR A 115 -11.97 -8.66 9.32
C TYR A 115 -12.30 -8.64 10.82
N LYS A 116 -11.31 -8.84 11.70
CA LYS A 116 -11.51 -8.72 13.15
C LYS A 116 -11.91 -7.31 13.57
N CYS A 117 -11.32 -6.28 12.98
CA CYS A 117 -11.69 -4.89 13.25
C CYS A 117 -13.15 -4.61 12.81
N LEU A 118 -13.54 -5.06 11.61
CA LEU A 118 -14.92 -4.94 11.12
C LEU A 118 -15.91 -5.76 11.96
N SER A 119 -15.52 -6.95 12.41
CA SER A 119 -16.33 -7.78 13.31
C SER A 119 -16.56 -7.10 14.66
N THR A 120 -15.54 -6.44 15.19
CA THR A 120 -15.66 -5.60 16.40
C THR A 120 -16.59 -4.42 16.17
N ALA A 121 -16.48 -3.71 15.04
CA ALA A 121 -17.36 -2.59 14.72
C ALA A 121 -18.84 -3.00 14.70
N ARG A 122 -19.17 -4.16 14.10
CA ARG A 122 -20.54 -4.70 14.08
C ARG A 122 -21.08 -5.03 15.47
N LYS A 123 -20.20 -5.31 16.44
CA LYS A 123 -20.54 -5.68 17.81
C LYS A 123 -20.40 -4.51 18.79
N ALA A 124 -20.03 -3.32 18.31
CA ALA A 124 -19.84 -2.17 19.16
C ALA A 124 -21.16 -1.80 19.85
N PRO A 125 -21.11 -1.41 21.14
CA PRO A 125 -22.32 -1.07 21.90
C PRO A 125 -22.91 0.28 21.51
N ASP A 126 -22.12 1.17 20.91
CA ASP A 126 -22.50 2.51 20.52
C ASP A 126 -22.03 2.86 19.10
N ARG A 127 -22.69 3.87 18.49
CA ARG A 127 -22.37 4.30 17.13
C ARG A 127 -20.97 4.92 17.01
N MET A 128 -20.46 5.55 18.06
CA MET A 128 -19.13 6.17 18.02
C MET A 128 -18.05 5.10 17.96
N GLY A 129 -18.12 4.09 18.83
CA GLY A 129 -17.25 2.92 18.83
C GLY A 129 -17.32 2.15 17.50
N MET A 130 -18.50 2.01 16.91
CA MET A 130 -18.66 1.42 15.58
C MET A 130 -17.90 2.23 14.51
N LEU A 131 -18.07 3.56 14.46
CA LEU A 131 -17.42 4.42 13.47
C LEU A 131 -15.90 4.42 13.63
N ILE A 132 -15.38 4.47 14.86
CA ILE A 132 -13.94 4.40 15.15
C ILE A 132 -13.37 3.07 14.66
N ALA A 133 -14.01 1.95 14.99
CA ALA A 133 -13.54 0.62 14.59
C ALA A 133 -13.58 0.43 13.06
N ILE A 134 -14.59 0.98 12.36
CA ILE A 134 -14.63 1.02 10.89
C ILE A 134 -13.48 1.87 10.35
N GLY A 135 -13.26 3.07 10.89
CA GLY A 135 -12.19 3.96 10.47
C GLY A 135 -10.81 3.32 10.58
N ILE A 136 -10.54 2.62 11.69
CA ILE A 136 -9.28 1.88 11.89
C ILE A 136 -9.16 0.73 10.89
N ALA A 137 -10.24 -0.03 10.66
CA ALA A 137 -10.24 -1.10 9.66
C ALA A 137 -9.95 -0.57 8.25
N SER A 138 -10.58 0.54 7.87
CA SER A 138 -10.36 1.22 6.58
C SER A 138 -8.94 1.76 6.45
N LEU A 139 -8.35 2.30 7.52
CA LEU A 139 -6.98 2.79 7.53
C LEU A 139 -5.99 1.65 7.25
N PHE A 140 -6.12 0.52 7.93
CA PHE A 140 -5.27 -0.65 7.65
C PHE A 140 -5.47 -1.20 6.25
N ALA A 141 -6.73 -1.31 5.78
CA ALA A 141 -7.02 -1.76 4.43
C ALA A 141 -6.37 -0.87 3.37
N PHE A 142 -6.46 0.45 3.54
CA PHE A 142 -5.86 1.43 2.64
C PHE A 142 -4.33 1.33 2.62
N GLN A 143 -3.70 1.28 3.80
CA GLN A 143 -2.23 1.18 3.88
C GLN A 143 -1.72 -0.11 3.24
N VAL A 144 -2.36 -1.26 3.50
CA VAL A 144 -1.98 -2.55 2.89
C VAL A 144 -2.16 -2.51 1.38
N PHE A 145 -3.31 -2.02 0.89
CA PHE A 145 -3.59 -1.92 -0.54
C PHE A 145 -2.58 -1.02 -1.26
N VAL A 146 -2.32 0.17 -0.71
CA VAL A 146 -1.41 1.12 -1.33
C VAL A 146 0.03 0.61 -1.32
N ASN A 147 0.50 0.07 -0.20
CA ASN A 147 1.87 -0.45 -0.11
C ASN A 147 2.12 -1.59 -1.12
N ILE A 148 1.19 -2.54 -1.21
CA ILE A 148 1.32 -3.66 -2.17
C ILE A 148 1.17 -3.16 -3.62
N GLY A 149 0.28 -2.19 -3.87
CA GLY A 149 0.16 -1.56 -5.17
C GLY A 149 1.44 -0.84 -5.60
N VAL A 150 2.15 -0.22 -4.67
CA VAL A 150 3.45 0.41 -4.91
C VAL A 150 4.53 -0.62 -5.20
N ALA A 151 4.60 -1.70 -4.41
CA ALA A 151 5.59 -2.77 -4.58
C ALA A 151 5.41 -3.53 -5.90
N THR A 152 4.17 -3.62 -6.41
CA THR A 152 3.84 -4.27 -7.69
C THR A 152 3.76 -3.28 -8.87
N ALA A 153 4.13 -2.01 -8.66
CA ALA A 153 4.02 -0.90 -9.62
C ALA A 153 2.62 -0.63 -10.20
N ILE A 154 1.57 -1.19 -9.61
CA ILE A 154 0.18 -0.80 -9.90
C ILE A 154 -0.03 0.68 -9.55
N LEU A 155 0.58 1.15 -8.45
CA LEU A 155 0.51 2.53 -7.96
C LEU A 155 1.90 3.21 -7.98
N PRO A 156 1.95 4.55 -8.13
CA PRO A 156 3.20 5.31 -8.00
C PRO A 156 3.68 5.31 -6.53
N ASN A 157 5.00 5.39 -6.31
CA ASN A 157 5.63 5.17 -5.01
C ASN A 157 5.15 6.12 -3.90
N THR A 158 4.16 5.79 -3.07
CA THR A 158 3.62 6.75 -2.09
C THR A 158 4.45 6.88 -0.80
N GLY A 159 5.48 6.04 -0.57
CA GLY A 159 6.25 6.04 0.68
C GLY A 159 5.43 5.72 1.94
N ILE A 160 4.35 4.95 1.78
CA ILE A 160 3.48 4.55 2.91
C ILE A 160 3.95 3.19 3.42
N PRO A 161 4.37 3.08 4.70
CA PRO A 161 4.86 1.83 5.26
C PRO A 161 3.74 0.80 5.45
N LEU A 162 4.09 -0.48 5.30
CA LEU A 162 3.17 -1.58 5.59
C LEU A 162 2.96 -1.71 7.11
N PRO A 163 1.71 -1.69 7.62
CA PRO A 163 1.47 -1.74 9.05
C PRO A 163 2.00 -3.05 9.66
N PHE A 164 2.60 -2.96 10.85
CA PHE A 164 3.19 -4.07 11.62
C PHE A 164 4.41 -4.79 11.02
N LEU A 165 4.70 -4.65 9.72
CA LEU A 165 5.79 -5.36 9.05
C LEU A 165 6.97 -4.45 8.67
N SER A 166 6.71 -3.17 8.43
CA SER A 166 7.73 -2.17 8.07
C SER A 166 8.59 -1.75 9.26
N GLN A 167 9.86 -1.40 9.01
CA GLN A 167 10.82 -0.87 10.02
C GLN A 167 10.52 0.57 10.50
N GLY A 168 9.26 0.90 10.76
CA GLY A 168 8.85 2.19 11.33
C GLY A 168 8.37 2.03 12.77
N LEU A 169 9.20 2.38 13.77
CA LEU A 169 8.81 2.27 15.18
C LEU A 169 7.55 3.11 15.50
N SER A 170 7.47 4.34 14.99
CA SER A 170 6.29 5.19 15.17
C SER A 170 5.04 4.56 14.53
N SER A 171 5.17 3.99 13.34
CA SER A 171 4.07 3.30 12.65
C SER A 171 3.61 2.06 13.43
N LEU A 172 4.56 1.28 13.96
CA LEU A 172 4.29 0.12 14.80
C LEU A 172 3.52 0.51 16.07
N ILE A 173 4.00 1.52 16.80
CA ILE A 173 3.36 2.01 18.03
C ILE A 173 1.95 2.53 17.72
N SER A 174 1.78 3.32 16.66
CA SER A 174 0.46 3.80 16.23
C SER A 174 -0.49 2.66 15.89
N GLY A 175 0.00 1.62 15.20
CA GLY A 175 -0.76 0.41 14.90
C GLY A 175 -1.18 -0.34 16.16
N MET A 176 -0.28 -0.50 17.13
CA MET A 176 -0.57 -1.13 18.43
C MET A 176 -1.63 -0.35 19.21
N ILE A 177 -1.54 0.98 19.25
CA ILE A 177 -2.54 1.85 19.87
C ILE A 177 -3.90 1.68 19.19
N ALA A 178 -3.94 1.69 17.85
CA ALA A 178 -5.17 1.51 17.09
C ALA A 178 -5.85 0.17 17.40
N ILE A 179 -5.08 -0.93 17.48
CA ILE A 179 -5.60 -2.24 17.89
C ILE A 179 -6.08 -2.20 19.35
N GLY A 180 -5.35 -1.54 20.25
CA GLY A 180 -5.77 -1.35 21.65
C GLY A 180 -7.14 -0.65 21.76
N ILE A 181 -7.38 0.37 20.94
CA ILE A 181 -8.68 1.06 20.87
C ILE A 181 -9.78 0.11 20.37
N VAL A 182 -9.53 -0.64 19.30
CA VAL A 182 -10.49 -1.63 18.78
C VAL A 182 -10.83 -2.67 19.86
N LEU A 183 -9.83 -3.18 20.58
CA LEU A 183 -10.04 -4.13 21.67
C LEU A 183 -10.85 -3.51 22.82
N ASN A 184 -10.58 -2.26 23.20
CA ASN A 184 -11.35 -1.56 24.21
C ASN A 184 -12.83 -1.45 23.83
N ILE A 185 -13.14 -1.05 22.59
CA ILE A 185 -14.52 -0.96 22.08
C ILE A 185 -15.23 -2.32 22.19
N ARG A 186 -14.53 -3.41 21.88
CA ARG A 186 -15.09 -4.76 21.97
C ARG A 186 -15.42 -5.20 23.39
N LEU A 187 -14.65 -4.73 24.38
CA LEU A 187 -14.80 -5.10 25.78
C LEU A 187 -15.92 -4.33 26.49
N GLN A 188 -16.42 -3.25 25.89
CA GLN A 188 -17.49 -2.46 26.49
C GLN A 188 -18.80 -3.26 26.55
N PRO A 189 -19.50 -3.28 27.70
CA PRO A 189 -20.74 -4.01 27.85
C PRO A 189 -21.83 -3.41 26.96
N LYS A 190 -22.65 -4.28 26.35
CA LYS A 190 -23.79 -3.85 25.54
C LYS A 190 -24.74 -3.03 26.41
N LYS A 191 -24.96 -1.75 26.07
CA LYS A 191 -25.94 -0.92 26.78
C LYS A 191 -27.31 -1.60 26.68
N SER A 192 -27.82 -2.05 27.81
CA SER A 192 -29.21 -2.52 27.93
C SER A 192 -30.10 -1.30 27.74
N THR A 193 -30.72 -1.20 26.56
CA THR A 193 -31.84 -0.28 26.34
C THR A 193 -33.00 -0.76 27.20
N ARG A 194 -33.22 -0.11 28.34
CA ARG A 194 -34.53 -0.08 29.01
C ARG A 194 -35.48 0.82 28.23
#